data_AF-A0A0F9NQG9-F1
#
_entry.id   AF-A0A0F9NQG9-F1
#
_cell.length_a   1.000
_cell.length_b   1.000
_cell.length_c   1.000
_cell.angle_alpha   90.00
_cell.angle_beta   90.00
_cell.angle_gamma   90.00
#
_symmetry.space_group_name_H-M   'P 1'
#
loop_
_entity.id
_entity.type
_entity.pdbx_description
1 polymer ?
#
loop_
_entity_poly.entity_id
_entity_poly.type
_entity_poly.pdbx_seq_one_letter_code
_entity_poly.pdbx_strand_id
1 'polypeptide(L)'
;MKIFLDTANLESIKMYNDMGLLDGITTNPSLLSKEGGDPHKTMEEIVSIIKGDVSLEVVATEYDGMMEEGRRLRKYGENVVVKCPMTADGLKACKALTAEGIPVNVTLVFS
;
A
#
# COMPACT_ATOMS: atom_id res chain seq x y z
N MET A 1 16.48 5.86 10.85
CA MET A 1 16.19 5.60 9.42
C MET A 1 15.27 4.40 9.38
N LYS A 2 14.17 4.44 8.62
CA LYS A 2 13.31 3.27 8.42
C LYS A 2 13.70 2.54 7.13
N ILE A 3 13.54 1.22 7.09
CA ILE A 3 13.82 0.36 5.93
C ILE A 3 12.52 -0.31 5.48
N PHE A 4 12.13 -0.01 4.25
CA PHE A 4 10.94 -0.59 3.62
C PHE A 4 11.40 -1.46 2.47
N LEU A 5 10.76 -2.61 2.27
CA LEU A 5 11.02 -3.46 1.12
C LEU A 5 9.93 -3.26 0.06
N ASP A 6 10.35 -3.03 -1.19
CA ASP A 6 9.45 -2.82 -2.33
C ASP A 6 9.22 -4.14 -3.07
N THR A 7 8.23 -4.91 -2.61
CA THR A 7 7.93 -6.23 -3.17
C THR A 7 6.52 -6.70 -2.78
N ALA A 8 5.98 -7.65 -3.54
CA ALA A 8 4.83 -8.45 -3.16
C ALA A 8 5.19 -9.92 -2.87
N ASN A 9 6.48 -10.28 -3.00
CA ASN A 9 6.96 -11.65 -2.83
C ASN A 9 7.00 -12.08 -1.36
N LEU A 10 6.10 -12.99 -0.99
CA LEU A 10 5.90 -13.41 0.40
C LEU A 10 7.12 -14.12 1.02
N GLU A 11 7.91 -14.84 0.22
CA GLU A 11 9.12 -15.51 0.72
C GLU A 11 10.17 -14.49 1.15
N SER A 12 10.42 -13.49 0.30
CA SER A 12 11.33 -12.38 0.61
C SER A 12 10.87 -11.59 1.83
N ILE A 13 9.58 -11.29 1.91
CA ILE A 13 8.98 -10.54 3.03
C ILE A 13 9.18 -11.29 4.34
N LYS A 14 8.88 -12.60 4.39
CA LYS A 14 9.09 -13.44 5.58
C LYS A 14 10.56 -13.46 5.97
N MET A 15 11.45 -13.72 5.02
CA MET A 15 12.88 -13.82 5.26
C MET A 15 13.47 -12.54 5.87
N TYR A 16 13.22 -11.37 5.27
CA TYR A 16 13.79 -10.11 5.77
C TYR A 16 13.09 -9.59 7.03
N ASN A 17 11.82 -9.91 7.23
CA ASN A 17 11.11 -9.62 8.47
C ASN A 17 11.70 -10.42 9.64
N ASP A 18 12.00 -11.71 9.44
CA ASP A 18 12.62 -12.57 10.45
C ASP A 18 14.04 -12.12 10.82
N MET A 19 14.75 -11.47 9.90
CA MET A 19 16.05 -10.83 10.16
C MET A 19 15.93 -9.53 10.97
N GLY A 20 14.71 -9.04 11.24
CA GLY A 20 14.46 -7.79 11.97
C GLY A 20 14.82 -6.52 11.18
N LEU A 21 14.84 -6.61 9.84
CA LEU A 21 15.28 -5.50 8.98
C LEU A 21 14.14 -4.62 8.47
N LEU A 22 12.89 -5.09 8.52
CA LEU A 22 11.76 -4.42 7.87
C LEU A 22 10.95 -3.56 8.84
N ASP A 23 10.84 -2.27 8.53
CA ASP A 23 9.92 -1.33 9.16
C ASP A 23 8.59 -1.20 8.40
N GLY A 24 8.50 -1.76 7.20
CA GLY A 24 7.32 -1.68 6.34
C GLY A 24 7.51 -2.30 4.96
N ILE A 25 6.43 -2.32 4.19
CA ILE A 25 6.39 -2.79 2.80
C ILE A 25 5.79 -1.73 1.90
N THR A 26 6.33 -1.58 0.69
CA THR A 26 5.63 -0.89 -0.39
C THR A 26 5.25 -1.87 -1.49
N THR A 27 4.01 -1.76 -1.98
CA THR A 27 3.54 -2.50 -3.14
C THR A 27 3.08 -1.54 -4.24
N ASN A 28 2.77 -2.11 -5.40
CA ASN A 28 2.05 -1.48 -6.49
C ASN A 28 1.36 -2.57 -7.33
N PRO A 29 0.45 -2.23 -8.26
CA PRO A 29 -0.28 -3.21 -9.04
C PRO A 29 0.64 -4.11 -9.87
N SER A 30 1.76 -3.58 -10.39
CA SER A 30 2.72 -4.35 -11.17
C SER A 30 3.45 -5.41 -10.33
N LEU A 31 3.84 -5.10 -9.09
CA LEU A 31 4.46 -6.07 -8.18
C LEU A 31 3.47 -7.18 -7.82
N LEU A 32 2.24 -6.82 -7.45
CA LEU A 32 1.19 -7.81 -7.16
C LEU A 32 0.91 -8.72 -8.36
N SER A 33 0.85 -8.16 -9.57
CA SER A 33 0.61 -8.96 -10.79
C SER A 33 1.71 -9.96 -11.11
N LYS A 34 2.97 -9.68 -10.69
CA LYS A 34 4.13 -10.54 -10.98
C LYS A 34 4.14 -11.81 -10.15
N GLU A 35 3.59 -11.76 -8.93
CA GLU A 35 3.51 -12.95 -8.06
C GLU A 35 2.45 -13.95 -8.56
N GLY A 36 1.52 -13.49 -9.41
CA GLY A 36 0.39 -14.29 -9.89
C GLY A 36 -0.61 -14.63 -8.77
N GLY A 37 -1.65 -15.40 -9.11
CA GLY A 37 -2.69 -15.79 -8.16
C GLY A 37 -3.65 -14.66 -7.80
N ASP A 38 -4.21 -14.72 -6.59
CA ASP A 38 -5.22 -13.77 -6.10
C ASP A 38 -4.55 -12.61 -5.34
N PRO A 39 -4.51 -11.39 -5.90
CA PRO A 39 -3.85 -10.25 -5.26
C PRO A 39 -4.49 -9.88 -3.92
N HIS A 40 -5.77 -10.18 -3.70
CA HIS A 40 -6.42 -9.91 -2.42
C HIS A 40 -5.80 -10.76 -1.30
N LYS A 41 -5.57 -12.05 -1.55
CA LYS A 41 -4.90 -12.93 -0.58
C LYS A 41 -3.46 -12.50 -0.32
N THR A 42 -2.73 -12.12 -1.36
CA THR A 42 -1.36 -11.62 -1.19
C THR A 42 -1.33 -10.37 -0.31
N MET A 43 -2.24 -9.42 -0.53
CA MET A 43 -2.34 -8.23 0.33
C MET A 43 -2.69 -8.58 1.79
N GLU A 44 -3.64 -9.48 2.03
CA GLU A 44 -3.97 -9.97 3.38
C GLU A 44 -2.76 -10.60 4.08
N GLU A 45 -2.01 -11.45 3.37
CA GLU A 45 -0.83 -12.10 3.93
C GLU A 45 0.26 -11.08 4.27
N ILE A 46 0.59 -10.15 3.36
CA ILE A 46 1.60 -9.10 3.62
C ILE A 46 1.23 -8.29 4.86
N VAL A 47 -0.03 -7.83 4.93
CA VAL A 47 -0.55 -7.04 6.04
C VAL A 47 -0.50 -7.80 7.37
N SER A 48 -0.72 -9.12 7.34
CA SER A 48 -0.64 -9.97 8.54
C SER A 48 0.79 -10.23 9.02
N ILE A 49 1.77 -10.28 8.11
CA ILE A 49 3.18 -10.57 8.42
C ILE A 49 3.87 -9.33 9.01
N ILE A 50 3.57 -8.16 8.48
CA ILE A 50 4.31 -6.92 8.75
C ILE A 50 3.60 -6.10 9.80
N LYS A 51 4.28 -5.81 10.91
CA LYS A 51 3.74 -4.96 11.98
C LYS A 51 3.78 -3.46 11.64
N GLY A 52 4.70 -3.06 10.78
CA GLY A 52 4.86 -1.69 10.31
C GLY A 52 3.97 -1.35 9.11
N ASP A 53 4.22 -0.21 8.49
CA ASP A 53 3.35 0.35 7.45
C ASP A 53 3.39 -0.50 6.16
N VAL A 54 2.22 -0.79 5.59
CA VAL A 54 2.08 -1.50 4.30
C VAL A 54 1.39 -0.59 3.30
N SER A 55 2.12 -0.12 2.28
CA SER A 55 1.55 0.72 1.22
C SER A 55 0.84 -0.13 0.16
N LEU A 56 -0.48 0.01 0.05
CA LEU A 56 -1.33 -0.61 -0.97
C LEU A 56 -1.90 0.46 -1.90
N GLU A 57 -1.81 0.25 -3.21
CA GLU A 57 -2.08 1.28 -4.22
C GLU A 57 -3.49 1.17 -4.81
N VAL A 58 -4.17 2.32 -4.94
CA VAL A 58 -5.42 2.42 -5.70
C VAL A 58 -5.14 2.27 -7.19
N VAL A 59 -6.09 1.72 -7.93
CA VAL A 59 -6.01 1.57 -9.39
C VAL A 59 -6.91 2.58 -10.09
N ALA A 60 -7.97 3.05 -9.42
CA ALA A 60 -8.84 4.10 -9.92
C ALA A 60 -8.06 5.38 -10.24
N THR A 61 -8.46 6.06 -11.32
CA THR A 61 -7.84 7.30 -11.80
C THR A 61 -8.62 8.56 -11.44
N GLU A 62 -9.88 8.41 -11.04
CA GLU A 62 -10.79 9.49 -10.67
C GLU A 62 -10.98 9.53 -9.15
N TYR A 63 -11.23 10.73 -8.62
CA TYR A 63 -11.36 10.97 -7.18
C TYR A 63 -12.33 10.01 -6.47
N ASP A 64 -13.56 9.85 -6.95
CA ASP A 64 -14.57 9.03 -6.27
C ASP A 64 -14.16 7.55 -6.22
N GLY A 65 -13.56 7.04 -7.29
CA GLY A 65 -13.03 5.68 -7.34
C GLY A 65 -11.87 5.50 -6.36
N MET A 66 -10.94 6.46 -6.28
CA MET A 66 -9.83 6.40 -5.31
C MET A 66 -10.34 6.43 -3.87
N MET A 67 -11.42 7.17 -3.58
CA MET A 67 -12.02 7.20 -2.25
C MET A 67 -12.67 5.86 -1.88
N GLU A 68 -13.39 5.23 -2.81
CA GLU A 68 -13.97 3.91 -2.59
C GLU A 68 -12.89 2.85 -2.38
N GLU A 69 -11.91 2.78 -3.28
CA GLU A 69 -10.81 1.83 -3.20
C GLU A 69 -9.94 2.05 -1.98
N GLY A 70 -9.59 3.30 -1.65
CA GLY A 70 -8.79 3.64 -0.47
C GLY A 70 -9.45 3.18 0.83
N ARG A 71 -10.76 3.42 0.99
CA ARG A 71 -11.52 2.92 2.15
C ARG A 71 -11.62 1.40 2.17
N ARG A 72 -11.68 0.74 1.01
CA ARG A 72 -11.66 -0.73 0.91
C ARG A 72 -10.29 -1.28 1.32
N LEU A 73 -9.20 -0.71 0.83
CA LEU A 73 -7.83 -1.10 1.16
C LEU A 73 -7.56 -0.92 2.67
N ARG A 74 -8.07 0.14 3.28
CA ARG A 74 -7.96 0.36 4.74
C ARG A 74 -8.49 -0.81 5.57
N LYS A 75 -9.48 -1.57 5.06
CA LYS A 75 -10.09 -2.70 5.78
C LYS A 75 -9.17 -3.92 5.93
N TYR A 76 -8.07 -3.99 5.19
CA TYR A 76 -7.11 -5.10 5.29
C TYR A 76 -6.37 -5.09 6.64
N GLY A 77 -6.10 -3.92 7.22
CA GLY A 77 -5.42 -3.82 8.50
C GLY A 77 -5.11 -2.39 8.92
N GLU A 78 -4.91 -2.18 10.22
CA GLU A 78 -4.64 -0.87 10.82
C GLU A 78 -3.31 -0.25 10.37
N ASN A 79 -2.38 -1.05 9.86
CA ASN A 79 -1.09 -0.67 9.31
C ASN A 79 -1.10 -0.36 7.80
N VAL A 80 -2.26 -0.44 7.14
CA VAL A 80 -2.36 -0.08 5.71
C VAL A 80 -2.24 1.42 5.51
N VAL A 81 -1.35 1.80 4.59
CA VAL A 81 -1.20 3.15 4.04
C VAL A 81 -1.70 3.14 2.60
N VAL A 82 -2.68 3.98 2.29
CA VAL A 82 -3.24 4.04 0.93
C VAL A 82 -2.27 4.79 0.02
N LYS A 83 -1.83 4.17 -1.05
CA LYS A 83 -0.90 4.78 -2.00
C LYS A 83 -1.68 5.39 -3.16
N CYS A 84 -1.52 6.69 -3.36
CA CYS A 84 -2.21 7.48 -4.39
C CYS A 84 -1.20 8.14 -5.33
N PRO A 85 -1.48 8.23 -6.65
CA PRO A 85 -0.56 8.87 -7.59
C PRO A 85 -0.56 10.40 -7.43
N MET A 86 0.57 11.03 -7.80
CA MET A 86 0.69 12.49 -7.89
C MET A 86 -0.11 13.04 -9.08
N THR A 87 -1.42 13.20 -8.88
CA THR A 87 -2.36 13.81 -9.84
C THR A 87 -3.32 14.76 -9.11
N ALA A 88 -4.07 15.58 -9.85
CA ALA A 88 -5.05 16.49 -9.24
C ALA A 88 -6.09 15.73 -8.40
N ASP A 89 -6.61 14.62 -8.91
CA ASP A 89 -7.56 13.79 -8.17
C ASP A 89 -6.90 12.97 -7.07
N GLY A 90 -5.66 12.49 -7.27
CA GLY A 90 -4.88 11.84 -6.23
C GLY A 90 -4.59 12.74 -5.03
N LEU A 91 -4.33 14.04 -5.25
CA LEU A 91 -4.15 15.03 -4.18
C LEU A 91 -5.46 15.37 -3.46
N LYS A 92 -6.60 15.43 -4.19
CA LYS A 92 -7.92 15.56 -3.56
C LYS A 92 -8.22 14.33 -2.68
N ALA A 93 -7.97 13.13 -3.19
CA ALA A 93 -8.15 11.88 -2.46
C ALA A 93 -7.24 11.83 -1.23
N CYS A 94 -5.97 12.22 -1.37
CA CYS A 94 -5.04 12.34 -0.25
C CYS A 94 -5.60 13.23 0.87
N LYS A 95 -6.07 14.45 0.53
CA LYS A 95 -6.67 15.36 1.52
C LYS A 95 -7.90 14.74 2.20
N ALA A 96 -8.79 14.09 1.44
CA ALA A 96 -10.02 13.54 1.99
C ALA A 96 -9.77 12.29 2.86
N LEU A 97 -8.96 11.33 2.39
CA LEU A 97 -8.59 10.12 3.14
C LEU A 97 -7.85 10.48 4.45
N THR A 98 -6.91 11.42 4.40
CA THR A 98 -6.20 11.86 5.61
C THR A 98 -7.13 12.56 6.61
N ALA A 99 -8.13 13.31 6.15
CA ALA A 99 -9.17 13.88 7.02
C ALA A 99 -10.05 12.79 7.68
N GLU A 100 -10.16 11.61 7.08
CA GLU A 100 -10.81 10.41 7.66
C GLU A 100 -9.87 9.60 8.58
N GLY A 101 -8.63 10.05 8.79
CA GLY A 101 -7.63 9.31 9.58
C GLY A 101 -7.01 8.13 8.84
N ILE A 102 -7.17 8.05 7.52
CA ILE A 102 -6.53 7.05 6.67
C ILE A 102 -5.18 7.59 6.20
N PRO A 103 -4.05 6.95 6.57
CA PRO A 103 -2.74 7.41 6.13
C PRO A 103 -2.55 7.20 4.63
N VAL A 104 -1.89 8.16 3.98
CA VAL A 104 -1.68 8.18 2.52
C VAL A 104 -0.20 8.31 2.17
N ASN A 105 0.24 7.55 1.17
CA ASN A 105 1.54 7.65 0.53
C ASN A 105 1.36 8.19 -0.90
N VAL A 106 1.84 9.40 -1.18
CA VAL A 106 1.76 9.95 -2.55
C VAL A 106 2.96 9.44 -3.37
N THR A 107 2.67 8.71 -4.45
CA THR A 107 3.67 8.07 -5.33
C THR A 107 3.83 8.81 -6.66
N LEU A 108 4.82 8.40 -7.46
CA LEU A 108 5.12 8.96 -8.78
C LEU A 108 5.46 10.46 -8.72
N VAL A 109 6.15 10.88 -7.66
CA VAL A 109 6.71 12.23 -7.51
C VAL A 109 8.10 12.24 -8.11
N PHE A 110 8.34 13.13 -9.07
CA PHE A 110 9.63 13.24 -9.79
C PHE A 110 10.32 14.60 -9.60
N SER A 111 9.73 15.50 -8.79
CA SER A 111 10.24 16.84 -8.49
C SER A 111 9.74 17.32 -7.13
#